data_AF-A0A2S2NBP0-F1
#
_entry.id   AF-A0A2S2NBP0-F1
#
_cell.length_a   1.000
_cell.length_b   1.000
_cell.length_c   1.000
_cell.angle_alpha   90.00
_cell.angle_beta   90.00
_cell.angle_gamma   90.00
#
_symmetry.space_group_name_H-M   'P 1'
#
loop_
_entity.id
_entity.type
_entity.pdbx_description
1 polymer ?
#
loop_
_entity_poly.entity_id
_entity_poly.type
_entity_poly.pdbx_seq_one_letter_code
_entity_poly.pdbx_strand_id
1 'polypeptide(L)'
;KKAVVSGTYAIGIGHTQVAEFSASIDVPCMTAKTYMKIAENLGDEVKETAWNVMKISGLEEKRLALEAGDVDCDGTPMCPVIADGQWSKRSYKTKYDAFS
;
A
#
# COMPACT_ATOMS: atom_id res chain seq x y z
N LYS A 1 -14.71 -17.54 -3.46
CA LYS A 1 -14.52 -16.62 -4.61
C LYS A 1 -13.86 -15.30 -4.19
N LYS A 2 -14.38 -14.53 -3.22
CA LYS A 2 -13.72 -13.30 -2.70
C LYS A 2 -12.26 -13.53 -2.27
N ALA A 3 -11.99 -14.59 -1.50
CA ALA A 3 -10.62 -14.95 -1.10
C ALA A 3 -9.63 -15.13 -2.26
N VAL A 4 -10.07 -15.71 -3.38
CA VAL A 4 -9.22 -15.89 -4.57
C VAL A 4 -8.89 -14.53 -5.19
N VAL A 5 -9.89 -13.64 -5.33
CA VAL A 5 -9.70 -12.29 -5.89
C VAL A 5 -8.87 -11.39 -4.96
N SER A 6 -9.02 -11.53 -3.65
CA SER A 6 -8.17 -10.83 -2.68
C SER A 6 -6.73 -11.34 -2.73
N GLY A 7 -6.54 -12.66 -2.82
CA GLY A 7 -5.22 -13.26 -2.97
C GLY A 7 -4.53 -12.82 -4.26
N THR A 8 -5.28 -12.69 -5.36
CA THR A 8 -4.72 -12.26 -6.65
C THR A 8 -4.26 -10.81 -6.64
N TYR A 9 -5.00 -9.92 -5.99
CA TYR A 9 -4.54 -8.55 -5.74
C TYR A 9 -3.28 -8.51 -4.87
N ALA A 10 -3.21 -9.33 -3.83
CA ALA A 10 -2.06 -9.35 -2.93
C ALA A 10 -0.76 -9.80 -3.62
N ILE A 11 -0.85 -10.70 -4.61
CA ILE A 11 0.30 -11.18 -5.38
C ILE A 11 0.46 -10.50 -6.75
N GLY A 12 -0.39 -9.50 -7.06
CA GLY A 12 -0.29 -8.70 -8.28
C GLY A 12 -0.66 -9.42 -9.58
N ILE A 13 -1.58 -10.39 -9.55
CA ILE A 13 -2.02 -11.14 -10.73
C ILE A 13 -3.48 -10.86 -11.12
N GLY A 14 -3.84 -11.19 -12.37
CA GLY A 14 -5.19 -11.02 -12.93
C GLY A 14 -5.97 -12.31 -13.13
N HIS A 15 -7.19 -12.19 -13.67
CA HIS A 15 -8.08 -13.32 -13.95
C HIS A 15 -7.46 -14.40 -14.83
N THR A 16 -6.74 -14.02 -15.88
CA THR A 16 -6.09 -14.97 -16.81
C THR A 16 -5.13 -15.91 -16.08
N GLN A 17 -4.28 -15.37 -15.22
CA GLN A 17 -3.30 -16.15 -14.45
C GLN A 17 -3.99 -17.08 -13.43
N VAL A 18 -5.12 -16.65 -12.86
CA VAL A 18 -5.95 -17.53 -12.01
C VAL A 18 -6.56 -18.66 -12.82
N ALA A 19 -7.06 -18.38 -14.02
CA ALA A 19 -7.66 -19.38 -14.88
C ALA A 19 -6.63 -20.43 -15.33
N GLU A 20 -5.41 -20.01 -15.68
CA GLU A 20 -4.28 -20.89 -15.99
C GLU A 20 -3.90 -21.76 -14.79
N PHE A 21 -3.78 -21.15 -13.60
CA PHE A 21 -3.48 -21.89 -12.38
C PHE A 21 -4.56 -22.93 -12.06
N SER A 22 -5.83 -22.53 -12.09
CA SER A 22 -6.98 -23.41 -11.86
C SER A 22 -7.06 -24.56 -12.88
N ALA A 23 -6.79 -24.29 -14.16
CA ALA A 23 -6.72 -25.32 -15.19
C ALA A 23 -5.58 -26.33 -14.95
N SER A 24 -4.42 -25.85 -14.48
CA SER A 24 -3.24 -26.69 -14.18
C SER A 24 -3.48 -27.67 -13.03
N ILE A 25 -4.41 -27.36 -12.13
CA ILE A 25 -4.77 -28.20 -10.98
C ILE A 25 -6.15 -28.88 -11.14
N ASP A 26 -6.74 -28.83 -12.34
CA ASP A 26 -8.05 -29.40 -12.67
C ASP A 26 -9.20 -28.92 -11.76
N VAL A 27 -9.18 -27.63 -11.39
CA VAL A 27 -10.22 -26.98 -10.57
C VAL A 27 -11.03 -25.99 -11.43
N PRO A 28 -12.38 -25.99 -11.35
CA PRO A 28 -13.18 -25.00 -12.05
C PRO A 28 -12.85 -23.56 -11.67
N CYS A 29 -12.53 -22.72 -12.66
CA CYS A 29 -12.30 -21.29 -12.46
C CYS A 29 -13.60 -20.48 -12.58
N MET A 30 -13.66 -19.34 -11.88
CA MET A 30 -14.76 -18.39 -12.04
C MET A 30 -14.70 -17.70 -13.41
N THR A 31 -15.84 -17.24 -13.91
CA THR A 31 -15.89 -16.45 -15.15
C THR A 31 -15.25 -15.07 -14.96
N ALA A 32 -14.71 -14.49 -16.04
CA ALA A 32 -14.12 -13.15 -16.02
C ALA A 32 -15.11 -12.10 -15.48
N LYS A 33 -16.39 -12.17 -15.89
CA LYS A 33 -17.45 -11.28 -15.39
C LYS A 33 -17.63 -11.37 -13.87
N THR A 34 -17.55 -12.58 -13.31
CA THR A 34 -17.66 -12.78 -11.86
C THR A 34 -16.42 -12.24 -11.14
N TYR A 35 -15.23 -12.47 -11.72
CA TYR A 35 -13.98 -11.95 -11.18
C TYR A 35 -14.00 -10.43 -11.11
N MET A 36 -14.32 -9.76 -12.23
CA MET A 36 -14.34 -8.29 -12.31
C MET A 36 -15.32 -7.67 -11.30
N LYS A 37 -16.54 -8.20 -11.19
CA LYS A 37 -17.51 -7.71 -10.20
C LYS A 37 -16.98 -7.79 -8.76
N ILE A 38 -16.28 -8.87 -8.42
CA ILE A 38 -15.70 -9.03 -7.08
C ILE A 38 -14.49 -8.10 -6.90
N ALA A 39 -13.67 -7.94 -7.94
CA ALA A 39 -12.49 -7.09 -7.92
C ALA A 39 -12.86 -5.60 -7.78
N GLU A 40 -13.91 -5.14 -8.47
CA GLU A 40 -14.45 -3.78 -8.34
C GLU A 40 -14.91 -3.51 -6.90
N ASN A 41 -15.76 -4.39 -6.36
CA ASN A 41 -16.21 -4.26 -4.97
C ASN A 41 -15.04 -4.25 -3.97
N LEU A 42 -14.03 -5.11 -4.18
CA LEU A 42 -12.83 -5.14 -3.35
C LEU A 42 -12.02 -3.84 -3.48
N GLY A 43 -11.92 -3.30 -4.69
CA GLY A 43 -11.25 -2.03 -4.97
C GLY A 43 -11.91 -0.86 -4.24
N ASP A 44 -13.24 -0.81 -4.21
CA ASP A 44 -14.00 0.20 -3.47
C ASP A 44 -13.76 0.09 -1.96
N GLU A 45 -13.82 -1.13 -1.39
CA GLU A 45 -13.53 -1.38 0.03
C GLU A 45 -12.09 -0.95 0.40
N VAL A 46 -11.11 -1.28 -0.43
CA VAL A 46 -9.70 -0.91 -0.22
C VAL A 46 -9.52 0.60 -0.29
N LYS A 47 -10.15 1.26 -1.27
CA LYS A 47 -10.08 2.71 -1.43
C LYS A 47 -10.67 3.43 -0.22
N GLU A 48 -11.84 3.01 0.25
CA GLU A 48 -12.48 3.58 1.43
C GLU A 48 -11.61 3.40 2.68
N THR A 49 -11.08 2.19 2.87
CA THR A 49 -10.19 1.88 3.99
C THR A 49 -8.92 2.72 3.95
N ALA A 50 -8.26 2.81 2.79
CA ALA A 50 -7.06 3.60 2.61
C ALA A 50 -7.31 5.08 2.90
N TRP A 51 -8.42 5.64 2.40
CA TRP A 51 -8.80 7.02 2.66
C TRP A 51 -9.01 7.30 4.15
N ASN A 52 -9.73 6.41 4.84
CA ASN A 52 -10.00 6.54 6.28
C ASN A 52 -8.70 6.51 7.10
N VAL A 53 -7.80 5.57 6.79
CA VAL A 53 -6.50 5.46 7.48
C VAL A 53 -5.61 6.67 7.18
N MET A 54 -5.57 7.16 5.93
CA MET A 54 -4.82 8.37 5.58
C MET A 54 -5.34 9.59 6.33
N LYS A 55 -6.67 9.74 6.45
CA LYS A 55 -7.28 10.84 7.20
C LYS A 55 -6.93 10.78 8.68
N ILE A 56 -7.03 9.61 9.31
CA ILE A 56 -6.68 9.44 10.73
C ILE A 56 -5.19 9.72 10.95
N SER A 57 -4.33 9.19 10.09
CA SER A 57 -2.88 9.40 10.17
C SER A 57 -2.53 10.89 10.01
N GLY A 58 -3.15 11.58 9.04
CA GLY A 58 -2.93 13.01 8.84
C GLY A 58 -3.40 13.87 10.02
N LEU A 59 -4.48 13.48 10.72
CA LEU A 59 -4.90 14.17 11.95
C LEU A 59 -3.90 13.98 13.09
N GLU A 60 -3.32 12.78 13.22
CA GLU A 60 -2.32 12.50 14.24
C GLU A 60 -0.98 13.18 13.92
N GLU A 61 -0.52 13.13 12.68
CA GLU A 61 0.67 13.86 12.21
C GLU A 61 0.53 15.36 12.45
N LYS A 62 -0.65 15.92 12.18
CA LYS A 62 -0.96 17.33 12.48
C LYS A 62 -0.82 17.63 13.97
N ARG A 63 -1.36 16.78 14.85
CA ARG A 63 -1.28 16.95 16.30
C ARG A 63 0.18 16.95 16.77
N LEU A 64 0.96 15.97 16.31
CA LEU A 64 2.36 15.82 16.68
C LEU A 64 3.21 17.01 16.20
N ALA A 65 2.99 17.49 14.97
CA ALA A 65 3.71 18.64 14.43
C ALA A 65 3.44 19.93 15.23
N LEU A 66 2.17 20.16 15.64
CA LEU A 66 1.82 21.30 16.50
C LEU A 66 2.47 21.20 17.89
N GLU A 67 2.52 20.01 18.48
CA GLU A 67 3.17 19.78 19.78
C GLU A 67 4.70 19.97 19.72
N ALA A 68 5.32 19.61 18.60
CA ALA A 68 6.75 19.79 18.35
C ALA A 68 7.12 21.25 18.00
N GLY A 69 6.15 22.09 17.64
CA GLY A 69 6.40 23.41 17.06
C GLY A 69 6.90 23.36 15.62
N ASP A 70 6.74 22.21 14.95
CA ASP A 70 7.11 22.00 13.54
C ASP A 70 6.02 22.58 12.63
N VAL A 71 5.98 23.90 12.56
CA VAL A 71 5.06 24.69 11.75
C VAL A 71 5.83 25.57 10.76
N ASP A 72 5.26 25.79 9.58
CA ASP A 72 5.82 26.72 8.61
C ASP A 72 5.57 28.20 8.99
N CYS A 73 6.00 29.13 8.13
CA CYS A 73 5.81 30.57 8.36
C CYS A 73 4.35 31.00 8.45
N ASP A 74 3.42 30.20 7.91
CA ASP A 74 1.99 30.46 7.89
C ASP A 74 1.25 29.71 9.02
N GLY A 75 1.98 28.94 9.85
CA GLY A 75 1.43 28.14 10.94
C GLY A 75 0.89 26.77 10.50
N THR A 76 1.20 26.33 9.27
CA THR A 76 0.81 25.01 8.77
C THR A 76 1.68 23.94 9.41
N PRO A 77 1.10 22.91 10.04
CA PRO A 77 1.86 21.81 10.64
C PRO A 77 2.55 20.97 9.58
N MET A 78 3.84 20.70 9.78
CA MET A 78 4.70 20.02 8.83
C MET A 78 5.13 18.65 9.37
N CYS A 79 5.18 17.65 8.48
CA CYS A 79 5.81 16.35 8.76
C CYS A 79 7.09 16.24 7.91
N PRO A 80 8.21 16.85 8.35
CA PRO A 80 9.43 16.93 7.55
C PRO A 80 10.10 15.55 7.42
N VAL A 81 10.25 15.07 6.18
CA VAL A 81 11.07 13.90 5.90
C VAL A 81 12.52 14.36 5.73
N ILE A 82 13.39 13.96 6.66
CA ILE A 82 14.83 14.20 6.54
C ILE A 82 15.42 13.15 5.60
N ALA A 83 15.65 13.52 4.35
CA ALA A 83 16.35 12.70 3.38
C ALA A 83 17.86 12.93 3.50
N ASP A 84 18.62 11.92 3.88
CA ASP A 84 20.09 11.94 3.94
C ASP A 84 20.76 11.71 2.57
N GLY A 85 19.96 11.57 1.51
CA GLY A 85 20.42 11.43 0.13
C GLY A 85 21.14 10.13 -0.20
N GLN A 86 21.27 9.18 0.75
CA GLN A 86 21.97 7.91 0.53
C GLN A 86 21.06 6.72 0.76
N TRP A 87 20.33 6.32 -0.28
CA TRP A 87 19.58 5.06 -0.29
C TRP A 87 20.49 3.83 -0.01
N SER A 88 21.78 3.90 -0.35
CA SER A 88 22.76 2.84 -0.13
C SER A 88 23.24 2.69 1.32
N LYS A 89 22.93 3.61 2.25
CA LYS A 89 23.37 3.54 3.65
C LYS A 89 22.25 3.01 4.55
N ARG A 90 21.87 1.73 4.37
CA ARG A 90 20.96 1.03 5.31
C ARG A 90 21.70 0.60 6.58
N SER A 91 22.19 1.56 7.36
CA SER A 91 22.65 1.25 8.71
C SER A 91 22.76 2.52 9.55
N TYR A 92 21.74 2.73 10.38
CA TYR A 92 21.84 3.67 11.49
C TYR A 92 22.97 3.20 12.42
N LYS A 93 23.93 4.10 12.70
CA LYS A 93 25.14 3.98 13.55
C LYS A 93 26.41 3.33 12.99
N THR A 94 26.37 2.45 11.99
CA THR A 94 27.61 1.89 11.41
C THR A 94 27.67 2.21 9.93
N LYS A 95 28.71 2.90 9.46
CA LYS A 95 28.91 3.16 8.03
C LYS A 95 29.20 1.84 7.31
N TYR A 96 28.18 1.21 6.73
CA TYR A 96 28.39 0.17 5.73
C TYR A 96 28.41 0.85 4.35
N ASP A 97 29.53 0.78 3.65
CA ASP A 97 29.62 1.18 2.25
C ASP A 97 29.37 -0.08 1.40
N ALA A 98 28.26 -0.12 0.68
CA ALA A 98 28.04 -1.12 -0.34
C ALA A 98 28.99 -0.82 -1.51
N PHE A 99 30.18 -1.43 -1.50
CA PHE A 99 31.03 -1.48 -2.69
C PHE A 99 30.28 -2.21 -3.81
N SER A 100 30.24 -1.57 -4.97
CA SER A 100 29.72 -2.14 -6.21
C SER A 100 30.61 -3.26 -6.75
#